data_AF-A0A956DJF5-F1
#
_entry.id   AF-A0A956DJF5-F1
#
_cell.length_a   1.000
_cell.length_b   1.000
_cell.length_c   1.000
_cell.angle_alpha   90.00
_cell.angle_beta   90.00
_cell.angle_gamma   90.00
#
_symmetry.space_group_name_H-M   'P 1'
#
loop_
_entity.id
_entity.type
_entity.pdbx_description
1 polymer ?
#
loop_
_entity_poly.entity_id
_entity_poly.type
_entity_poly.pdbx_seq_one_letter_code
_entity_poly.pdbx_strand_id
1 'polypeptide(L)'
;MKKHGWLLPLCALALSLSVSVEAQAFCGFYVGGAGAELFNNATMVVMMREGTTTVLSMQNNYQGPPSDFAMVVPVPVVLQKENVKTLPRDVFDHVDRLA
;
A
#
# COMPACT_ATOMS: atom_id res chain seq x y z
N MET A 1 7.14 -4.05 -62.58
CA MET A 1 8.04 -3.97 -61.41
C MET A 1 7.52 -2.88 -60.44
N LYS A 2 6.53 -3.17 -59.58
CA LYS A 2 5.91 -2.18 -58.64
C LYS A 2 5.47 -2.77 -57.28
N LYS A 3 5.82 -4.03 -56.98
CA LYS A 3 5.29 -4.78 -55.81
C LYS A 3 6.08 -4.54 -54.50
N HIS A 4 7.22 -3.87 -54.53
CA HIS A 4 8.08 -3.65 -53.35
C HIS A 4 7.88 -2.29 -52.67
N GLY A 5 7.16 -1.35 -53.31
CA GLY A 5 6.97 0.01 -52.77
C GLY A 5 6.06 0.08 -51.53
N TRP A 6 5.24 -0.96 -51.30
CA TRP A 6 4.31 -1.03 -50.16
C TRP A 6 4.84 -1.83 -48.98
N LEU A 7 5.95 -2.56 -49.13
CA LEU A 7 6.55 -3.34 -48.04
C LEU A 7 7.27 -2.46 -47.02
N LEU A 8 7.93 -1.40 -47.48
CA LEU A 8 8.64 -0.43 -46.63
C LEU A 8 7.72 0.31 -45.64
N PRO A 9 6.58 0.91 -46.06
CA PRO A 9 5.68 1.58 -45.11
C PRO A 9 4.99 0.57 -44.17
N LEU A 10 4.75 -0.67 -44.63
CA LEU A 10 4.14 -1.71 -43.80
C LEU A 10 5.08 -2.17 -42.68
N CYS A 11 6.36 -2.34 -42.99
CA CYS A 11 7.38 -2.66 -41.97
C CYS A 11 7.58 -1.51 -40.98
N ALA A 12 7.55 -0.25 -41.43
CA ALA A 12 7.66 0.90 -40.55
C ALA A 12 6.45 1.02 -39.59
N LEU A 13 5.24 0.78 -40.09
CA LEU A 13 4.03 0.76 -39.27
C LEU A 13 4.06 -0.39 -38.25
N ALA A 14 4.49 -1.58 -38.67
CA ALA A 14 4.67 -2.71 -37.75
C ALA A 14 5.69 -2.39 -36.65
N LEU A 15 6.79 -1.72 -36.97
CA LEU A 15 7.83 -1.33 -36.00
C LEU A 15 7.34 -0.27 -35.00
N SER A 16 6.46 0.64 -35.42
CA SER A 16 5.86 1.63 -34.52
C SER A 16 4.92 1.03 -33.48
N LEU A 17 4.27 -0.11 -33.77
CA LEU A 17 3.36 -0.79 -32.84
C LEU A 17 4.11 -1.58 -31.76
N SER A 18 5.41 -1.81 -31.93
CA SER A 18 6.26 -2.54 -30.98
C SER A 18 6.89 -1.64 -29.89
N VAL A 19 6.66 -0.33 -29.93
CA VAL A 19 7.20 0.59 -28.90
C VAL A 19 6.22 0.67 -27.74
N SER A 20 6.45 -0.12 -26.68
CA SER A 20 5.73 0.03 -25.41
C SER A 20 6.25 1.26 -24.67
N VAL A 21 5.36 2.22 -24.41
CA VAL A 21 5.66 3.35 -23.52
C VAL A 21 5.36 2.91 -22.08
N GLU A 22 6.29 3.15 -21.16
CA GLU A 22 6.03 2.96 -19.73
C GLU A 22 4.89 3.89 -19.29
N ALA A 23 3.75 3.30 -18.92
CA ALA A 23 2.69 4.05 -18.27
C ALA A 23 3.17 4.46 -16.88
N GLN A 24 3.26 5.77 -16.63
CA GLN A 24 3.50 6.32 -15.30
C GLN A 24 2.22 6.12 -14.47
N ALA A 25 2.09 4.96 -13.83
CA ALA A 25 0.97 4.66 -12.94
C ALA A 25 1.16 5.42 -11.64
N PHE A 26 0.20 6.30 -11.32
CA PHE A 26 0.10 6.93 -10.01
C PHE A 26 -0.75 6.03 -9.10
N CYS A 27 -0.31 5.78 -7.87
CA CYS A 27 -0.98 4.86 -6.92
C CYS A 27 -2.36 5.34 -6.43
N GLY A 28 -2.86 6.48 -6.92
CA GLY A 28 -4.09 7.13 -6.47
C GLY A 28 -3.88 7.98 -5.21
N PHE A 29 -4.69 9.02 -5.05
CA PHE A 29 -4.72 9.84 -3.85
C PHE A 29 -6.18 10.07 -3.44
N TYR A 30 -6.44 10.10 -2.14
CA TYR A 30 -7.77 10.41 -1.60
C TYR A 30 -7.94 11.92 -1.52
N VAL A 31 -9.03 12.46 -2.08
CA VAL A 31 -9.38 13.89 -2.00
C VAL A 31 -10.66 14.03 -1.20
N GLY A 32 -10.58 14.74 -0.08
CA GLY A 32 -11.71 15.08 0.78
C GLY A 32 -11.96 16.58 0.72
N GLY A 33 -13.23 16.99 0.78
CA GLY A 33 -13.57 18.40 1.05
C GLY A 33 -13.10 18.83 2.44
N ALA A 34 -13.04 20.13 2.71
CA ALA A 34 -12.67 20.64 4.03
C ALA A 34 -13.57 20.01 5.12
N GLY A 35 -12.95 19.27 6.05
CA GLY A 35 -13.65 18.56 7.12
C GLY A 35 -14.19 17.17 6.76
N ALA A 36 -13.92 16.65 5.56
CA ALA A 36 -14.25 15.26 5.22
C ALA A 36 -13.21 14.31 5.80
N GLU A 37 -13.66 13.33 6.58
CA GLU A 37 -12.82 12.20 7.00
C GLU A 37 -12.55 11.32 5.78
N LEU A 38 -11.29 11.29 5.34
CA LEU A 38 -10.83 10.41 4.27
C LEU A 38 -10.55 9.02 4.86
N PHE A 39 -11.56 8.16 4.84
CA PHE A 39 -11.39 6.79 5.32
C PHE A 39 -10.69 5.92 4.29
N ASN A 40 -9.47 5.48 4.61
CA ASN A 40 -8.82 4.41 3.87
C ASN A 40 -9.16 3.08 4.55
N ASN A 41 -9.82 2.17 3.82
CA ASN A 41 -10.01 0.78 4.25
C ASN A 41 -8.67 0.03 4.13
N ALA A 42 -7.71 0.38 4.97
CA ALA A 42 -6.36 -0.16 4.97
C ALA A 42 -5.93 -0.57 6.38
N THR A 43 -5.01 -1.52 6.44
CA THR A 43 -4.28 -1.79 7.68
C THR A 43 -3.43 -0.58 8.04
N MET A 44 -3.63 -0.05 9.25
CA MET A 44 -2.82 1.03 9.80
C MET A 44 -1.74 0.45 10.69
N VAL A 45 -0.49 0.87 10.49
CA VAL A 45 0.65 0.49 11.30
C VAL A 45 1.29 1.75 11.85
N VAL A 46 1.35 1.86 13.17
CA VAL A 46 2.01 2.94 13.88
C VAL A 46 3.29 2.38 14.51
N MET A 47 4.43 2.95 14.15
CA MET A 47 5.72 2.60 14.73
C MET A 47 6.31 3.81 15.44
N MET A 48 6.61 3.65 16.71
CA MET A 48 7.35 4.64 17.50
C MET A 48 8.68 4.03 17.94
N ARG A 49 9.74 4.84 17.89
CA ARG A 49 11.04 4.47 18.43
C ARG A 49 11.54 5.55 19.38
N GLU A 50 11.91 5.13 20.58
CA GLU A 50 12.60 5.94 21.58
C GLU A 50 13.89 5.21 22.00
N GLY A 51 15.04 5.73 21.58
CA GLY A 51 16.33 5.06 21.78
C GLY A 51 16.33 3.65 21.17
N THR A 52 16.49 2.63 22.03
CA THR A 52 16.48 1.20 21.65
C THR A 52 15.10 0.55 21.74
N THR A 53 14.09 1.26 22.22
CA THR A 53 12.73 0.74 22.38
C THR A 53 11.91 1.03 21.13
N THR A 54 11.27 0.00 20.57
CA THR A 54 10.33 0.14 19.46
C THR A 54 8.97 -0.38 19.88
N VAL A 55 7.94 0.44 19.70
CA VAL A 55 6.54 0.04 19.85
C VAL A 55 5.94 -0.02 18.45
N LEU A 56 5.36 -1.17 18.13
CA LEU A 56 4.63 -1.41 16.89
C LEU A 56 3.17 -1.69 17.23
N SER A 57 2.27 -0.83 16.77
CA SER A 57 0.82 -0.96 16.94
C SER A 57 0.16 -1.15 15.58
N MET A 58 -0.73 -2.13 15.45
CA MET A 58 -1.37 -2.49 14.19
C MET A 58 -2.88 -2.54 14.33
N GLN A 59 -3.59 -1.86 13.44
CA GLN A 59 -5.03 -1.97 13.23
C GLN A 59 -5.23 -2.62 11.86
N ASN A 60 -5.47 -3.94 11.83
CA ASN A 60 -5.55 -4.68 10.58
C ASN A 60 -6.94 -4.60 9.95
N ASN A 61 -7.01 -4.25 8.67
CA ASN A 61 -8.25 -4.33 7.89
C ASN A 61 -8.35 -5.70 7.19
N TYR A 62 -8.73 -6.74 7.94
CA TYR A 62 -8.95 -8.09 7.40
C TYR A 62 -10.45 -8.34 7.17
N GLN A 63 -10.79 -8.88 6.01
CA GLN A 63 -12.15 -9.27 5.63
C GLN A 63 -12.20 -10.79 5.44
N GLY A 64 -12.79 -11.49 6.40
CA GLY A 64 -12.93 -12.95 6.39
C GLY A 64 -13.26 -13.51 7.78
N PRO A 65 -13.44 -14.83 7.92
CA PRO A 65 -13.65 -15.47 9.20
C PRO A 65 -12.43 -15.26 10.12
N PRO A 66 -12.61 -14.83 11.39
CA PRO A 66 -11.49 -14.67 12.32
C PRO A 66 -10.68 -15.95 12.57
N SER A 67 -11.28 -17.14 12.38
CA SER A 67 -10.59 -18.43 12.48
C SER A 67 -9.48 -18.62 11.46
N ASP A 68 -9.58 -17.94 10.33
CA ASP A 68 -8.67 -18.08 9.20
C ASP A 68 -7.62 -16.94 9.20
N PHE A 69 -7.74 -16.01 10.15
CA PHE A 69 -6.81 -14.91 10.31
C PHE A 69 -5.60 -15.35 11.14
N ALA A 70 -4.42 -15.30 10.52
CA ALA A 70 -3.15 -15.45 11.20
C ALA A 70 -2.21 -14.32 10.77
N MET A 71 -1.57 -13.66 11.74
CA MET A 71 -0.57 -12.64 11.49
C MET A 71 0.75 -13.05 12.15
N VAL A 72 1.83 -13.07 11.36
CA VAL A 72 3.19 -13.37 11.83
C VAL A 72 3.99 -12.08 11.82
N VAL A 73 4.43 -11.64 13.00
CA VAL A 73 5.29 -10.47 13.15
C VAL A 73 6.64 -10.93 13.70
N PRO A 74 7.71 -10.92 12.91
CA PRO A 74 9.04 -11.25 13.42
C PRO A 74 9.53 -10.12 14.33
N VAL A 75 9.98 -10.46 15.53
CA VAL A 75 10.50 -9.52 16.51
C VAL A 75 11.95 -9.87 16.85
N PRO A 76 12.82 -8.86 17.09
CA PRO A 76 14.25 -9.09 17.30
C PRO A 76 14.57 -9.66 18.70
N VAL A 77 13.58 -9.68 19.61
CA VAL A 77 13.72 -10.09 21.00
C VAL A 77 12.49 -10.86 21.43
N VAL A 78 12.62 -11.69 22.47
CA VAL A 78 11.49 -12.42 23.07
C VAL A 78 10.60 -11.42 23.82
N LEU A 79 9.34 -11.29 23.38
CA LEU A 79 8.35 -10.45 24.05
C LEU A 79 7.80 -11.15 25.29
N GLN A 80 7.67 -10.40 26.38
CA GLN A 80 6.92 -10.84 27.54
C GLN A 80 5.43 -10.54 27.35
N LYS A 81 4.56 -11.24 28.09
CA LYS A 81 3.10 -11.07 27.99
C LYS A 81 2.68 -9.61 28.19
N GLU A 82 3.38 -8.89 29.07
CA GLU A 82 3.10 -7.50 29.43
C GLU A 82 3.46 -6.51 28.30
N ASN A 83 4.27 -6.93 27.32
CA ASN A 83 4.65 -6.14 26.16
C ASN A 83 3.60 -6.21 25.04
N VAL A 84 2.67 -7.17 25.09
CA VAL A 84 1.61 -7.35 24.09
C VAL A 84 0.31 -6.81 24.65
N LYS A 85 -0.22 -5.76 24.04
CA LYS A 85 -1.43 -5.07 24.50
C LYS A 85 -2.43 -4.95 23.37
N THR A 86 -3.69 -5.14 23.70
CA THR A 86 -4.81 -4.72 22.84
C THR A 86 -5.09 -3.25 23.13
N LEU A 87 -5.09 -2.43 22.10
CA LEU A 87 -5.35 -1.00 22.21
C LEU A 87 -6.79 -0.70 21.75
N PRO A 88 -7.47 0.29 22.37
CA PRO A 88 -8.74 0.78 21.86
C PRO A 88 -8.53 1.53 20.54
N ARG A 89 -9.58 1.58 19.70
CA ARG A 89 -9.53 2.11 18.33
C ARG A 89 -9.18 3.60 18.28
N ASP A 90 -9.68 4.36 19.26
CA ASP A 90 -9.50 5.81 19.38
C ASP A 90 -8.03 6.25 19.51
N VAL A 91 -7.14 5.38 19.98
CA VAL A 91 -5.70 5.62 20.00
C VAL A 91 -5.16 5.83 18.58
N PHE A 92 -5.61 5.03 17.61
CA PHE A 92 -5.22 5.17 16.21
C PHE A 92 -5.80 6.45 15.62
N ASP A 93 -7.07 6.75 15.91
CA ASP A 93 -7.73 7.98 15.45
C ASP A 93 -7.05 9.25 16.00
N HIS A 94 -6.45 9.17 17.19
CA HIS A 94 -5.68 10.28 17.75
C HIS A 94 -4.33 10.46 17.04
N VAL A 95 -3.62 9.37 16.77
CA VAL A 95 -2.33 9.40 16.06
C VAL A 95 -2.51 9.85 14.60
N ASP A 96 -3.54 9.38 13.91
CA ASP A 96 -3.84 9.76 12.53
C ASP A 96 -4.08 11.27 12.36
N ARG A 97 -4.69 11.91 13.38
CA ARG A 97 -4.88 13.38 13.41
C ARG A 97 -3.60 14.19 13.64
N LEU A 98 -2.50 13.55 14.06
CA LEU A 98 -1.21 14.21 14.28
C LEU A 98 -0.25 14.07 13.08
N ALA A 99 -0.55 13.18 12.13
CA ALA A 99 0.25 12.94 10.94
C ALA A 99 -0.03 14.00 9.85
#